data_AF-A0AA43CJG1-F1
#
_entry.id   AF-A0AA43CJG1-F1
#
_cell.length_a   1.000
_cell.length_b   1.000
_cell.length_c   1.000
_cell.angle_alpha   90.00
_cell.angle_beta   90.00
_cell.angle_gamma   90.00
#
_symmetry.space_group_name_H-M   'P 1'
#
loop_
_entity.id
_entity.type
_entity.pdbx_description
1 polymer ?
#
loop_
_entity_poly.entity_id
_entity_poly.type
_entity_poly.pdbx_seq_one_letter_code
_entity_poly.pdbx_strand_id
1 'polypeptide(L)'
;MTLVLLVTGSCFAGQYEYTVGLYGGLSRLAGDESHHFPFQKSYGLEFQYRLTDQWRLHFDLSRHSINNDTLNVANLSLGAGDDNSSARFTATRLGAIADRLLWSKDYKFRVSAGIGGGLLVWRVMDPSTGGKLQVAGPNDQTIDFAASELFVSGQTTLQWMLNQRWSLNWRLRGDYLSGLGAEFADDVNSARGKILGSLMFAVGYSFGPSPTSWVSEENWSSTPGDLPPPPPGEIEDGDGDGVPDESDRCPDTPTGIEVDRFGCARDSDGDGVRDNLDDCPDTEFRARSHVDIHGCPIDSDFDGIADYRDDCPNNPVGAAVDAVGCPLDSDGDGVPDGLDDCPHTLTGVDVDPNGCIDLSMLSEPMVLNIDYVPGSFEIDPRNRERIEKLAGMLSFVPAVKLEINGFTDNIGTALANRELSQKRANRVRDFLVANGVDSERIKVFGRGETNFVASNQNAAGRAENRRIEIIFYQ
;
A
#
# COMPACT_ATOMS: atom_id res chain seq x y z
N MET A 1 18.79 -20.74 19.36
CA MET A 1 19.59 -19.83 18.52
C MET A 1 20.54 -19.08 19.45
N THR A 2 21.79 -19.53 19.48
CA THR A 2 22.83 -19.02 20.40
C THR A 2 23.21 -17.62 19.92
N LEU A 3 22.84 -16.60 20.70
CA LEU A 3 23.15 -15.20 20.42
C LEU A 3 24.66 -14.99 20.65
N VAL A 4 25.45 -15.04 19.58
CA VAL A 4 26.84 -14.60 19.62
C VAL A 4 26.81 -13.08 19.62
N LEU A 5 26.90 -12.50 20.82
CA LEU A 5 27.15 -11.08 21.02
C LEU A 5 28.60 -10.82 20.57
N LEU A 6 28.80 -10.51 19.30
CA LEU A 6 30.06 -9.96 18.80
C LEU A 6 30.18 -8.52 19.32
N VAL A 7 30.51 -8.40 20.61
CA VAL A 7 31.13 -7.20 21.15
C VAL A 7 32.56 -7.22 20.62
N THR A 8 32.75 -6.67 19.43
CA THR A 8 34.09 -6.22 19.03
C THR A 8 34.38 -4.98 19.85
N GLY A 9 34.94 -5.20 21.03
CA GLY A 9 35.63 -4.15 21.76
C GLY A 9 36.84 -3.68 20.97
N SER A 10 37.12 -2.38 21.11
CA SER A 10 38.47 -1.79 21.01
C SER A 10 38.93 -1.33 19.61
N CYS A 11 38.34 -0.24 19.08
CA CYS A 11 39.15 0.70 18.25
C CYS A 11 38.61 2.14 18.08
N PHE A 12 37.35 2.44 18.39
CA PHE A 12 36.78 3.80 18.16
C PHE A 12 36.35 4.55 19.44
N ALA A 13 36.89 4.16 20.60
CA ALA A 13 36.57 4.78 21.88
C ALA A 13 37.30 6.13 22.04
N GLY A 14 36.74 7.19 21.47
CA GLY A 14 37.26 8.55 21.69
C GLY A 14 36.33 9.70 21.28
N GLN A 15 35.47 9.52 20.27
CA GLN A 15 34.72 10.65 19.67
C GLN A 15 33.20 10.45 19.55
N TYR A 16 32.67 9.26 19.86
CA TYR A 16 31.29 8.91 19.54
C TYR A 16 30.48 8.50 20.76
N GLU A 17 29.29 9.07 20.92
CA GLU A 17 28.30 8.71 21.96
C GLU A 17 27.21 7.82 21.34
N TYR A 18 26.99 6.64 21.91
CA TYR A 18 25.95 5.70 21.47
C TYR A 18 25.28 5.02 22.66
N THR A 19 24.01 4.65 22.53
CA THR A 19 23.21 3.99 23.56
C THR A 19 22.76 2.62 23.07
N VAL A 20 22.88 1.61 23.92
CA VAL A 20 22.25 0.30 23.69
C VAL A 20 21.14 0.14 24.71
N GLY A 21 19.96 -0.29 24.26
CA GLY A 21 18.80 -0.45 25.12
C GLY A 21 18.02 -1.73 24.87
N LEU A 22 17.32 -2.15 25.91
CA LEU A 22 16.29 -3.18 25.86
C LEU A 22 14.96 -2.50 26.12
N TYR A 23 13.93 -2.86 25.35
CA TYR A 23 12.60 -2.30 25.55
C TYR A 23 11.52 -3.36 25.52
N GLY A 24 10.44 -3.06 26.23
CA GLY A 24 9.22 -3.85 26.28
C GLY A 24 8.00 -2.93 26.28
N GLY A 25 6.89 -3.41 25.76
CA GLY A 25 5.71 -2.55 25.60
C GLY A 25 4.46 -3.28 25.19
N LEU A 26 3.45 -2.48 24.87
CA LEU A 26 2.19 -2.93 24.31
C LEU A 26 2.04 -2.35 22.91
N SER A 27 1.59 -3.17 21.98
CA SER A 27 1.28 -2.77 20.61
C SER A 27 -0.11 -3.22 20.22
N ARG A 28 -0.77 -2.44 19.37
CA ARG A 28 -2.08 -2.73 18.81
C ARG A 28 -2.11 -2.29 17.36
N LEU A 29 -2.65 -3.15 16.50
CA LEU A 29 -2.99 -2.78 15.14
C LEU A 29 -4.35 -2.06 15.16
N ALA A 30 -4.45 -0.90 14.52
CA ALA A 30 -5.74 -0.29 14.26
C ALA A 30 -6.52 -1.14 13.22
N GLY A 31 -7.81 -1.30 13.40
CA GLY A 31 -8.69 -2.06 12.51
C GLY A 31 -10.07 -1.39 12.46
N ASP A 32 -10.91 -1.80 11.52
CA ASP A 32 -12.29 -1.33 11.41
C ASP A 32 -13.21 -1.92 12.50
N GLU A 33 -14.49 -1.55 12.51
CA GLU A 33 -15.47 -2.03 13.50
C GLU A 33 -15.66 -3.56 13.47
N SER A 34 -15.34 -4.21 12.35
CA SER A 34 -15.44 -5.68 12.19
C SER A 34 -14.20 -6.43 12.67
N HIS A 35 -13.04 -5.76 12.84
CA HIS A 35 -11.78 -6.39 13.22
C HIS A 35 -11.22 -5.84 14.53
N HIS A 36 -11.17 -6.67 15.56
CA HIS A 36 -10.64 -6.30 16.86
C HIS A 36 -9.23 -6.90 17.08
N PHE A 37 -8.28 -5.99 17.32
CA PHE A 37 -6.91 -6.34 17.70
C PHE A 37 -6.65 -5.83 19.12
N PRO A 38 -6.61 -6.69 20.15
CA PRO A 38 -6.28 -6.27 21.51
C PRO A 38 -4.81 -5.82 21.62
N PHE A 39 -4.50 -5.04 22.66
CA PHE A 39 -3.11 -4.71 22.99
C PHE A 39 -2.33 -5.98 23.34
N GLN A 40 -1.17 -6.14 22.73
CA GLN A 40 -0.32 -7.31 22.86
C GLN A 40 1.11 -6.92 23.21
N LYS A 41 1.84 -7.87 23.81
CA LYS A 41 3.21 -7.63 24.27
C LYS A 41 4.17 -7.51 23.10
N SER A 42 5.08 -6.55 23.23
CA SER A 42 6.20 -6.32 22.32
C SER A 42 7.50 -6.21 23.10
N TYR A 43 8.60 -6.65 22.50
CA TYR A 43 9.93 -6.52 23.09
C TYR A 43 10.98 -6.38 22.00
N GLY A 44 12.07 -5.68 22.31
CA GLY A 44 13.10 -5.41 21.33
C GLY A 44 14.41 -4.91 21.92
N LEU A 45 15.34 -4.73 21.00
CA LEU A 45 16.65 -4.15 21.22
C LEU A 45 16.71 -2.84 20.45
N GLU A 46 17.34 -1.84 21.04
CA GLU A 46 17.61 -0.56 20.39
C GLU A 46 19.09 -0.21 20.44
N PHE A 47 19.54 0.45 19.39
CA PHE A 47 20.82 1.10 19.28
C PHE A 47 20.60 2.54 18.85
N GLN A 48 21.11 3.50 19.61
CA GLN A 48 21.04 4.92 19.29
C GLN A 48 22.44 5.47 19.09
N TYR A 49 22.61 6.31 18.09
CA TYR A 49 23.85 6.99 17.78
C TYR A 49 23.60 8.50 17.74
N ARG A 50 24.41 9.27 18.46
CA ARG A 50 24.32 10.74 18.46
C ARG A 50 25.04 11.28 17.22
N LEU A 51 24.28 11.93 16.32
CA LEU A 51 24.85 12.65 15.18
C LEU A 51 25.32 14.05 15.59
N THR A 52 24.46 14.78 16.29
CA THR A 52 24.69 16.14 16.79
C THR A 52 24.03 16.33 18.15
N ASP A 53 24.03 17.54 18.70
CA ASP A 53 23.37 17.85 19.98
C ASP A 53 21.85 17.72 19.88
N GLN A 54 21.29 17.98 18.70
CA GLN A 54 19.85 17.91 18.45
C GLN A 54 19.42 16.60 17.78
N TRP A 55 20.30 15.90 17.06
CA TRP A 55 19.91 14.75 16.24
C TRP A 55 20.53 13.43 16.69
N ARG A 56 19.71 12.38 16.71
CA ARG A 56 20.14 11.00 16.94
C ARG A 56 19.56 10.08 15.88
N LEU A 57 20.34 9.08 15.48
CA LEU A 57 19.86 7.96 14.70
C LEU A 57 19.56 6.80 15.64
N HIS A 58 18.37 6.25 15.51
CA HIS A 58 17.88 5.16 16.32
C HIS A 58 17.56 3.98 15.42
N PHE A 59 18.18 2.84 15.70
CA PHE A 59 17.96 1.58 15.03
C PHE A 59 17.35 0.61 16.02
N ASP A 60 16.30 -0.10 15.63
CA ASP A 60 15.67 -1.07 16.50
C ASP A 60 15.24 -2.36 15.80
N LEU A 61 15.37 -3.45 16.56
CA LEU A 61 14.88 -4.78 16.21
C LEU A 61 13.89 -5.21 17.29
N SER A 62 12.61 -5.31 16.94
CA SER A 62 11.57 -5.78 17.86
C SER A 62 10.77 -6.93 17.32
N ARG A 63 10.16 -7.65 18.26
CA ARG A 63 9.13 -8.63 18.01
C ARG A 63 7.82 -8.17 18.64
N HIS A 64 6.77 -8.23 17.84
CA HIS A 64 5.40 -7.93 18.20
C HIS A 64 4.57 -9.20 18.08
N SER A 65 3.71 -9.48 19.08
CA SER A 65 2.62 -10.44 18.92
C SER A 65 1.39 -9.65 18.52
N ILE A 66 0.63 -10.08 17.53
CA ILE A 66 -0.64 -9.46 17.16
C ILE A 66 -1.66 -10.59 17.05
N ASN A 67 -2.75 -10.49 17.79
CA ASN A 67 -3.81 -11.47 17.77
C ASN A 67 -5.04 -10.78 17.19
N ASN A 68 -5.72 -11.46 16.26
CA ASN A 68 -7.05 -11.05 15.80
C ASN A 68 -8.06 -11.94 16.52
N ASP A 69 -8.94 -11.36 17.34
CA ASP A 69 -9.93 -12.12 18.11
C ASP A 69 -11.30 -12.24 17.40
N THR A 70 -11.42 -11.67 16.19
CA THR A 70 -12.62 -11.65 15.35
C THR A 70 -12.57 -12.57 14.13
N LEU A 71 -11.41 -13.13 13.78
CA LEU A 71 -11.31 -14.11 12.69
C LEU A 71 -11.90 -15.46 13.13
N ASN A 72 -13.16 -15.71 12.78
CA ASN A 72 -13.62 -17.07 12.50
C ASN A 72 -12.89 -17.51 11.23
N VAL A 73 -12.00 -18.51 11.33
CA VAL A 73 -11.20 -19.03 10.20
C VAL A 73 -12.07 -19.88 9.26
N ALA A 74 -13.19 -19.31 8.79
CA ALA A 74 -14.00 -19.86 7.72
C ALA A 74 -13.59 -19.30 6.34
N ASN A 75 -12.80 -18.21 6.29
CA ASN A 75 -12.37 -17.57 5.03
C ASN A 75 -10.89 -17.77 4.67
N LEU A 76 -10.06 -18.33 5.56
CA LEU A 76 -8.75 -18.85 5.18
C LEU A 76 -8.90 -20.34 4.87
N SER A 77 -9.43 -20.68 3.69
CA SER A 77 -9.62 -22.07 3.27
C SER A 77 -8.28 -22.76 2.95
N LEU A 78 -7.43 -22.93 3.95
CA LEU A 78 -6.30 -23.84 3.93
C LEU A 78 -6.80 -25.13 4.56
N GLY A 79 -7.42 -25.97 3.74
CA GLY A 79 -8.21 -27.13 4.15
C GLY A 79 -7.56 -27.98 5.24
N ALA A 80 -7.97 -27.76 6.49
CA ALA A 80 -7.87 -28.67 7.61
C ALA A 80 -8.85 -28.18 8.69
N GLY A 81 -9.62 -29.10 9.26
CA GLY A 81 -10.86 -28.83 10.00
C GLY A 81 -10.77 -27.97 11.28
N ASP A 82 -11.99 -27.57 11.68
CA ASP A 82 -12.47 -26.94 12.92
C ASP A 82 -12.73 -25.41 12.90
N ASP A 83 -14.04 -25.10 12.87
CA ASP A 83 -14.73 -23.80 12.79
C ASP A 83 -14.55 -22.85 14.00
N ASN A 84 -13.40 -22.83 14.68
CA ASN A 84 -13.20 -21.88 15.80
C ASN A 84 -11.74 -21.56 16.17
N SER A 85 -10.81 -21.62 15.22
CA SER A 85 -9.40 -21.32 15.50
C SER A 85 -9.13 -19.83 15.36
N SER A 86 -8.53 -19.20 16.39
CA SER A 86 -8.05 -17.81 16.33
C SER A 86 -6.67 -17.78 15.68
N ALA A 87 -6.46 -16.93 14.67
CA ALA A 87 -5.14 -16.80 14.05
C ALA A 87 -4.23 -15.90 14.90
N ARG A 88 -3.02 -16.38 15.20
CA ARG A 88 -1.99 -15.62 15.92
C ARG A 88 -0.89 -15.18 14.96
N PHE A 89 -0.62 -13.88 14.92
CA PHE A 89 0.44 -13.30 14.11
C PHE A 89 1.63 -12.91 14.98
N THR A 90 2.84 -13.12 14.46
CA THR A 90 4.04 -12.50 15.02
C THR A 90 4.71 -11.65 13.97
N ALA A 91 5.06 -10.42 14.34
CA ALA A 91 5.75 -9.49 13.46
C ALA A 91 7.15 -9.23 14.01
N THR A 92 8.15 -9.22 13.13
CA THR A 92 9.53 -8.82 13.43
C THR A 92 9.79 -7.50 12.72
N ARG A 93 10.05 -6.45 13.48
CA ARG A 93 10.31 -5.10 12.99
C ARG A 93 11.80 -4.85 12.98
N LEU A 94 12.31 -4.37 11.86
CA LEU A 94 13.63 -3.77 11.72
C LEU A 94 13.42 -2.32 11.26
N GLY A 95 13.78 -1.35 12.10
CA GLY A 95 13.57 0.06 11.77
C GLY A 95 14.76 0.95 12.05
N ALA A 96 14.76 2.08 11.35
CA ALA A 96 15.67 3.20 11.52
C ALA A 96 14.84 4.49 11.65
N ILE A 97 15.13 5.30 12.66
CA ILE A 97 14.40 6.52 13.01
C ILE A 97 15.42 7.63 13.28
N ALA A 98 15.24 8.79 12.66
CA ALA A 98 15.96 10.00 13.00
C ALA A 98 15.14 10.76 14.05
N ASP A 99 15.64 10.82 15.29
CA ASP A 99 15.02 11.54 16.41
C ASP A 99 15.67 12.93 16.55
N ARG A 100 14.86 13.98 16.55
CA ARG A 100 15.24 15.35 16.90
C ARG A 100 14.84 15.66 18.34
N LEU A 101 15.78 16.18 19.14
CA LEU A 101 15.53 16.71 20.47
C LEU A 101 14.68 17.99 20.33
N LEU A 102 13.49 17.97 20.91
CA LEU A 102 12.58 19.11 20.91
C LEU A 102 12.74 19.96 22.17
N TRP A 103 12.99 19.31 23.30
CA TRP A 103 13.09 19.98 24.58
C TRP A 103 13.94 19.20 25.57
N SER A 104 14.66 19.91 26.43
CA SER A 104 15.33 19.32 27.58
C SER A 104 15.29 20.25 28.78
N LYS A 105 15.15 19.67 29.99
CA LYS A 105 15.31 20.39 31.26
C LYS A 105 16.42 19.76 32.09
N ASP A 106 17.39 20.59 32.45
CA ASP A 106 18.56 20.25 33.26
C ASP A 106 19.24 18.95 32.80
N TYR A 107 19.15 18.65 31.49
CA TYR A 107 19.63 17.43 30.84
C TYR A 107 19.09 16.10 31.39
N LYS A 108 18.27 16.12 32.46
CA LYS A 108 17.64 14.97 33.10
C LYS A 108 16.42 14.49 32.34
N PHE A 109 15.63 15.42 31.81
CA PHE A 109 14.47 15.11 30.99
C PHE A 109 14.70 15.60 29.58
N ARG A 110 14.36 14.75 28.61
CA ARG A 110 14.45 15.03 27.18
C ARG A 110 13.18 14.58 26.51
N VAL A 111 12.64 15.43 25.64
CA VAL A 111 11.55 15.09 24.74
C VAL A 111 12.10 15.16 23.33
N SER A 112 11.97 14.06 22.58
CA SER A 112 12.34 14.01 21.17
C SER A 112 11.16 13.52 20.33
N ALA A 113 11.12 13.97 19.09
CA ALA A 113 10.25 13.41 18.06
C ALA A 113 11.11 12.91 16.92
N GLY A 114 10.68 11.82 16.29
CA GLY A 114 11.44 11.21 15.22
C GLY A 114 10.55 10.65 14.14
N ILE A 115 11.11 10.63 12.94
CA ILE A 115 10.52 10.02 11.75
C ILE A 115 11.49 8.99 11.19
N GLY A 116 10.94 7.98 10.53
CA GLY A 116 11.76 6.96 9.90
C GLY A 116 10.92 5.89 9.26
N GLY A 117 11.48 4.70 9.19
CA GLY A 117 10.81 3.58 8.55
C GLY A 117 11.62 2.31 8.63
N GLY A 118 11.17 1.29 7.92
CA GLY A 118 11.87 0.03 7.87
C GLY A 118 11.03 -1.10 7.31
N LEU A 119 11.39 -2.32 7.71
CA LEU A 119 10.80 -3.55 7.26
C LEU A 119 10.11 -4.28 8.41
N LEU A 120 8.87 -4.67 8.20
CA LEU A 120 8.10 -5.51 9.10
C LEU A 120 7.88 -6.87 8.46
N VAL A 121 8.28 -7.94 9.14
CA VAL A 121 8.13 -9.31 8.64
C VAL A 121 7.12 -10.06 9.49
N TRP A 122 6.02 -10.45 8.86
CA TRP A 122 4.89 -11.16 9.42
C TRP A 122 5.07 -12.67 9.34
N ARG A 123 4.49 -13.38 10.31
CA ARG A 123 4.36 -14.83 10.28
C ARG A 123 3.12 -15.30 11.02
N VAL A 124 2.39 -16.23 10.39
CA VAL A 124 1.24 -16.91 11.01
C VAL A 124 1.72 -18.06 11.90
N MET A 125 1.19 -18.12 13.11
CA MET A 125 1.51 -19.12 14.11
C MET A 125 0.26 -19.94 14.45
N ASP A 126 0.46 -21.24 14.69
CA ASP A 126 -0.58 -22.11 15.20
C ASP A 126 -0.94 -21.72 16.65
N PRO A 127 -2.21 -21.41 16.95
CA PRO A 127 -2.65 -20.98 18.28
C PRO A 127 -2.53 -22.06 19.36
N SER A 128 -2.57 -23.35 18.98
CA SER A 128 -2.55 -24.49 19.89
C SER A 128 -1.14 -24.94 20.26
N THR A 129 -0.22 -24.94 19.30
CA THR A 129 1.16 -25.42 19.48
C THR A 129 2.17 -24.28 19.66
N GLY A 130 1.84 -23.05 19.24
CA GLY A 130 2.80 -21.94 19.15
C GLY A 130 3.89 -22.16 18.10
N GLY A 131 3.75 -23.21 17.27
CA GLY A 131 4.62 -23.53 16.14
C GLY A 131 4.25 -22.73 14.89
N LYS A 132 5.08 -22.84 13.84
CA LYS A 132 4.74 -22.27 12.53
C LYS A 132 3.51 -23.00 11.99
N LEU A 133 2.53 -22.27 11.46
CA LEU A 133 1.45 -22.90 10.71
C LEU A 133 2.05 -23.49 9.43
N GLN A 134 1.95 -24.81 9.27
CA GLN A 134 2.44 -25.53 8.10
C GLN A 134 1.24 -26.11 7.36
N VAL A 135 1.05 -25.70 6.11
CA VAL A 135 0.00 -26.27 5.25
C VAL A 135 0.67 -27.05 4.13
N ALA A 136 0.10 -28.22 3.82
CA ALA A 136 0.54 -29.06 2.72
C ALA A 136 0.16 -28.41 1.39
N GLY A 137 1.17 -27.97 0.63
CA GLY A 137 1.01 -27.48 -0.73
C GLY A 137 0.87 -28.62 -1.74
N PRO A 138 0.60 -28.30 -3.03
CA PRO A 138 0.65 -29.27 -4.11
C PRO A 138 2.03 -29.93 -4.12
N ASN A 139 2.08 -31.26 -4.04
CA ASN A 139 3.29 -32.11 -3.94
C ASN A 139 3.90 -32.28 -2.53
N ASP A 140 3.11 -32.20 -1.46
CA ASP A 140 3.56 -32.50 -0.08
C ASP A 140 4.66 -31.52 0.40
N GLN A 141 4.71 -30.33 -0.21
CA GLN A 141 5.62 -29.26 0.18
C GLN A 141 5.02 -28.47 1.36
N THR A 142 5.85 -28.21 2.36
CA THR A 142 5.48 -27.35 3.48
C THR A 142 5.60 -25.88 3.07
N ILE A 143 4.49 -25.14 3.05
CA ILE A 143 4.50 -23.70 2.78
C ILE A 143 4.50 -22.95 4.12
N ASP A 144 5.54 -22.13 4.36
CA ASP A 144 5.64 -21.20 5.49
C ASP A 144 4.92 -19.89 5.11
N PHE A 145 3.84 -19.51 5.81
CA PHE A 145 3.17 -18.22 5.60
C PHE A 145 3.97 -17.09 6.27
N ALA A 146 4.87 -16.48 5.52
CA ALA A 146 5.62 -15.29 5.91
C ALA A 146 5.48 -14.22 4.84
N ALA A 147 5.22 -12.99 5.28
CA ALA A 147 5.12 -11.83 4.41
C ALA A 147 5.99 -10.71 4.96
N SER A 148 6.37 -9.77 4.10
CA SER A 148 7.18 -8.62 4.48
C SER A 148 6.53 -7.36 3.98
N GLU A 149 6.65 -6.27 4.72
CA GLU A 149 6.00 -5.00 4.39
C GLU A 149 6.89 -3.83 4.82
N LEU A 150 6.95 -2.80 3.98
CA LEU A 150 7.60 -1.53 4.34
C LEU A 150 6.67 -0.67 5.21
N PHE A 151 7.24 0.03 6.17
CA PHE A 151 6.50 0.97 7.00
C PHE A 151 7.19 2.33 7.11
N VAL A 152 6.38 3.36 7.34
CA VAL A 152 6.81 4.70 7.76
C VAL A 152 6.46 4.87 9.23
N SER A 153 7.36 5.42 10.03
CA SER A 153 7.24 5.51 11.48
C SER A 153 7.25 6.94 11.95
N GLY A 154 6.28 7.31 12.78
CA GLY A 154 6.32 8.49 13.64
C GLY A 154 6.55 8.08 15.09
N GLN A 155 7.43 8.78 15.79
CA GLN A 155 7.81 8.46 17.16
C GLN A 155 7.90 9.72 18.02
N THR A 156 7.46 9.61 19.27
CA THR A 156 7.79 10.57 20.33
C THR A 156 8.38 9.84 21.51
N THR A 157 9.51 10.32 22.01
CA THR A 157 10.22 9.71 23.14
C THR A 157 10.37 10.74 24.26
N LEU A 158 9.89 10.37 25.44
CA LEU A 158 10.24 11.00 26.70
C LEU A 158 11.39 10.19 27.33
N GLN A 159 12.53 10.82 27.54
CA GLN A 159 13.70 10.20 28.13
C GLN A 159 14.02 10.82 29.49
N TRP A 160 14.20 9.98 30.49
CA TRP A 160 14.66 10.34 31.82
C TRP A 160 16.03 9.72 32.09
N MET A 161 17.04 10.57 32.29
CA MET A 161 18.38 10.15 32.68
C MET A 161 18.42 9.85 34.18
N LEU A 162 18.69 8.60 34.53
CA LEU A 162 18.89 8.17 35.91
C LEU A 162 20.27 8.61 36.44
N ASN A 163 21.27 8.58 35.56
CA ASN A 163 22.62 9.07 35.81
C ASN A 163 23.32 9.33 34.45
N GLN A 164 24.65 9.47 34.45
CA GLN A 164 25.43 9.76 33.23
C GLN A 164 25.35 8.70 32.13
N ARG A 165 24.93 7.50 32.47
CA ARG A 165 24.99 6.33 31.59
C ARG A 165 23.62 5.69 31.40
N TRP A 166 22.78 5.70 32.43
CA TRP A 166 21.50 5.00 32.44
C TRP A 166 20.35 5.96 32.13
N SER A 167 19.46 5.52 31.24
CA SER A 167 18.22 6.21 30.89
C SER A 167 17.01 5.28 30.93
N LEU A 168 15.86 5.86 31.27
CA LEU A 168 14.54 5.27 31.08
C LEU A 168 13.83 6.05 29.97
N ASN A 169 13.29 5.34 28.98
CA ASN A 169 12.63 5.97 27.84
C ASN A 169 11.19 5.48 27.74
N TRP A 170 10.25 6.40 27.65
CA TRP A 170 8.86 6.14 27.29
C TRP A 170 8.66 6.57 25.85
N ARG A 171 8.08 5.70 25.04
CA ARG A 171 7.97 5.92 23.62
C ARG A 171 6.56 5.63 23.14
N LEU A 172 5.98 6.60 22.48
CA LEU A 172 4.79 6.45 21.66
C LEU A 172 5.24 6.36 20.21
N ARG A 173 4.82 5.31 19.50
CA ARG A 173 5.17 5.07 18.10
C ARG A 173 3.92 4.69 17.32
N GLY A 174 3.79 5.24 16.12
CA GLY A 174 2.85 4.77 15.11
C GLY A 174 3.63 4.36 13.87
N ASP A 175 3.57 3.08 13.51
CA ASP A 175 4.09 2.59 12.24
C ASP A 175 2.93 2.50 11.24
N TYR A 176 2.94 3.35 10.21
CA TYR A 176 2.05 3.27 9.06
C TYR A 176 2.58 2.22 8.08
N LEU A 177 1.80 1.18 7.86
CA LEU A 177 2.15 0.05 7.02
C LEU A 177 1.75 0.37 5.57
N SER A 178 2.68 0.27 4.63
CA SER A 178 2.47 0.77 3.25
C SER A 178 1.65 -0.16 2.36
N GLY A 179 1.59 -1.46 2.66
CA GLY A 179 1.11 -2.50 1.75
C GLY A 179 2.12 -2.93 0.67
N LEU A 180 3.32 -2.34 0.65
CA LEU A 180 4.37 -2.71 -0.31
C LEU A 180 5.15 -3.92 0.22
N GLY A 181 4.83 -5.11 -0.30
CA GLY A 181 5.56 -6.36 -0.11
C GLY A 181 4.70 -7.62 -0.31
N ALA A 182 5.32 -8.77 -0.61
CA ALA A 182 4.66 -9.93 -1.20
C ALA A 182 3.69 -10.71 -0.27
N GLU A 183 2.59 -11.19 -0.88
CA GLU A 183 1.73 -12.36 -0.55
C GLU A 183 1.16 -12.51 0.88
N PHE A 184 0.46 -11.49 1.40
CA PHE A 184 -0.52 -11.66 2.48
C PHE A 184 -1.82 -10.92 2.15
N ALA A 185 -2.32 -11.23 0.95
CA ALA A 185 -3.43 -10.56 0.30
C ALA A 185 -4.77 -10.79 1.01
N ASP A 186 -5.60 -9.75 0.88
CA ASP A 186 -7.05 -9.67 1.08
C ASP A 186 -7.57 -9.49 2.51
N ASP A 187 -7.32 -10.38 3.47
CA ASP A 187 -7.96 -10.26 4.79
C ASP A 187 -7.45 -9.05 5.61
N VAL A 188 -6.13 -8.85 5.67
CA VAL A 188 -5.52 -7.66 6.32
C VAL A 188 -5.67 -6.41 5.46
N ASN A 189 -5.76 -6.57 4.14
CA ASN A 189 -5.94 -5.46 3.21
C ASN A 189 -7.36 -4.86 3.31
N SER A 190 -8.35 -5.65 3.76
CA SER A 190 -9.74 -5.21 3.94
C SER A 190 -9.98 -4.37 5.21
N ALA A 191 -9.20 -4.56 6.27
CA ALA A 191 -9.34 -3.85 7.54
C ALA A 191 -8.65 -2.47 7.50
N ARG A 192 -9.32 -1.45 6.95
CA ARG A 192 -8.75 -0.10 6.80
C ARG A 192 -8.37 0.51 8.16
N GLY A 193 -7.07 0.72 8.35
CA GLY A 193 -6.45 1.32 9.52
C GLY A 193 -5.00 0.85 9.70
N LYS A 194 -4.13 1.10 8.71
CA LYS A 194 -2.76 0.54 8.62
C LYS A 194 -1.76 1.08 9.66
N ILE A 195 -2.17 1.31 10.91
CA ILE A 195 -1.30 1.87 11.96
C ILE A 195 -1.07 0.82 13.05
N LEU A 196 0.18 0.38 13.19
CA LEU A 196 0.63 -0.34 14.38
C LEU A 196 1.03 0.69 15.45
N GLY A 197 0.11 0.95 16.37
CA GLY A 197 0.34 1.83 17.52
C GLY A 197 1.06 1.08 18.64
N SER A 198 2.14 1.66 19.16
CA SER A 198 2.96 1.05 20.21
C SER A 198 3.30 2.03 21.33
N LEU A 199 3.11 1.58 22.57
CA LEU A 199 3.63 2.23 23.77
C LEU A 199 4.74 1.37 24.36
N MET A 200 5.95 1.90 24.39
CA MET A 200 7.17 1.17 24.77
C MET A 200 7.88 1.84 25.94
N PHE A 201 8.51 1.01 26.75
CA PHE A 201 9.36 1.39 27.87
C PHE A 201 10.73 0.77 27.64
N ALA A 202 11.77 1.59 27.58
CA ALA A 202 13.14 1.15 27.35
C ALA A 202 14.05 1.49 28.52
N VAL A 203 15.02 0.63 28.79
CA VAL A 203 16.19 0.93 29.62
C VAL A 203 17.39 0.98 28.71
N GLY A 204 18.06 2.13 28.67
CA GLY A 204 19.23 2.37 27.82
C GLY A 204 20.51 2.61 28.63
N TYR A 205 21.64 2.11 28.14
CA TYR A 205 22.98 2.40 28.65
C TYR A 205 23.83 3.09 27.57
N SER A 206 24.36 4.27 27.88
CA SER A 206 25.19 5.09 26.99
C SER A 206 26.69 4.81 27.15
N PHE A 207 27.36 4.55 26.03
CA PHE A 207 28.79 4.37 25.88
C PHE A 207 29.42 5.57 25.17
N GLY A 208 30.76 5.67 25.25
CA GLY A 208 31.51 6.82 24.73
C GLY A 208 32.00 7.76 25.84
N PRO A 209 32.65 8.88 25.48
CA PRO A 209 32.98 9.91 26.45
C PRO A 209 31.70 10.29 27.20
N SER A 210 31.73 10.21 28.54
CA SER A 210 30.70 10.91 29.31
C SER A 210 30.74 12.35 28.81
N PRO A 211 29.61 13.02 28.51
CA PRO A 211 29.67 14.43 28.20
C PRO A 211 30.50 15.09 29.30
N THR A 212 31.63 15.67 28.94
CA THR A 212 32.52 16.42 29.83
C THR A 212 31.88 17.74 30.24
N SER A 213 30.59 17.71 30.53
CA SER A 213 29.79 18.72 31.20
C SER A 213 28.84 18.07 32.23
N TRP A 214 29.32 17.03 32.91
CA TRP A 214 28.92 16.77 34.31
C TRP A 214 29.63 17.73 35.29
N VAL A 215 30.15 18.84 34.78
CA VAL A 215 30.48 20.02 35.58
C VAL A 215 29.18 20.78 35.79
N SER A 216 28.69 20.74 37.03
CA SER A 216 27.99 21.87 37.59
C SER A 216 28.92 23.08 37.56
N GLU A 217 28.91 23.85 36.49
CA GLU A 217 29.41 25.22 36.48
C GLU A 217 28.41 26.08 35.70
N GLU A 218 27.15 26.05 36.14
CA GLU A 218 26.63 27.33 36.56
C GLU A 218 27.35 27.65 37.86
N ASN A 219 28.22 28.63 37.77
CA ASN A 219 28.87 29.28 38.87
C ASN A 219 27.79 29.94 39.73
N TRP A 220 27.04 29.17 40.53
CA TRP A 220 26.31 29.73 41.68
C TRP A 220 27.30 29.97 42.84
N SER A 221 28.33 30.74 42.53
CA SER A 221 28.98 31.61 43.49
C SER A 221 28.60 33.06 43.14
N SER A 222 27.30 33.34 43.11
CA SER A 222 26.82 34.64 43.57
C SER A 222 26.33 34.46 44.99
N THR A 223 27.26 34.52 45.93
CA THR A 223 26.99 35.42 47.05
C THR A 223 26.62 36.77 46.40
N PRO A 224 25.53 37.45 46.80
CA PRO A 224 25.32 38.83 46.38
C PRO A 224 26.47 39.64 46.98
N GLY A 225 27.50 39.85 46.16
CA GLY A 225 28.72 40.55 46.50
C GLY A 225 29.21 41.26 45.25
N ASP A 226 28.68 42.46 45.05
CA ASP A 226 29.26 43.57 44.28
C ASP A 226 29.88 43.23 42.92
N LEU A 227 29.03 43.03 41.91
CA LEU A 227 29.44 43.36 40.53
C LEU A 227 29.30 44.88 40.33
N PRO A 228 30.32 45.56 39.78
CA PRO A 228 30.17 46.95 39.37
C PRO A 228 29.09 47.05 38.27
N PRO A 229 28.29 48.13 38.23
CA PRO A 229 27.25 48.26 37.21
C PRO A 229 27.86 48.20 35.79
N PRO A 230 27.20 47.51 34.84
CA PRO A 230 27.65 47.52 33.45
C PRO A 230 27.66 48.96 32.91
N PRO A 231 28.61 49.29 32.02
CA PRO A 231 28.63 50.58 31.37
C PRO A 231 27.32 50.77 30.57
N PRO A 232 26.74 51.98 30.54
CA PRO A 232 25.50 52.20 29.79
C PRO A 232 25.79 52.11 28.28
N GLY A 233 25.13 51.19 27.58
CA GLY A 233 24.87 51.35 26.14
C GLY A 233 25.20 50.20 25.18
N GLU A 234 25.37 48.95 25.60
CA GLU A 234 25.26 47.82 24.67
C GLU A 234 23.83 47.31 24.68
N ILE A 235 23.24 47.25 23.49
CA ILE A 235 21.90 46.74 23.29
C ILE A 235 22.04 45.21 23.26
N GLU A 236 21.37 44.52 24.18
CA GLU A 236 21.38 43.05 24.22
C GLU A 236 20.60 42.50 23.01
N ASP A 237 21.19 41.50 22.34
CA ASP A 237 20.67 40.78 21.17
C ASP A 237 21.05 39.31 21.40
N GLY A 238 20.13 38.55 21.98
CA GLY A 238 20.35 37.24 22.58
C GLY A 238 20.49 36.12 21.56
N ASP A 239 19.83 36.22 20.41
CA ASP A 239 19.91 35.25 19.31
C ASP A 239 20.80 35.72 18.14
N GLY A 240 21.25 36.98 18.19
CA GLY A 240 22.21 37.54 17.25
C GLY A 240 21.63 37.76 15.86
N ASP A 241 20.31 37.87 15.72
CA ASP A 241 19.63 38.06 14.44
C ASP A 241 19.72 39.51 13.91
N GLY A 242 20.26 40.43 14.71
CA GLY A 242 20.43 41.84 14.41
C GLY A 242 19.29 42.73 14.92
N VAL A 243 18.31 42.17 15.63
CA VAL A 243 17.24 42.89 16.31
C VAL A 243 17.43 42.80 17.84
N PRO A 244 17.53 43.95 18.53
CA PRO A 244 17.61 43.99 20.00
C PRO A 244 16.51 43.22 20.73
N ASP A 245 16.85 42.55 21.84
CA ASP A 245 15.91 41.79 22.70
C ASP A 245 14.68 42.62 23.13
N GLU A 246 14.84 43.94 23.30
CA GLU A 246 13.73 44.84 23.68
C GLU A 246 12.71 45.10 22.55
N SER A 247 13.12 44.89 21.30
CA SER A 247 12.34 45.09 20.07
C SER A 247 12.05 43.78 19.33
N ASP A 248 12.73 42.71 19.70
CA ASP A 248 12.63 41.38 19.14
C ASP A 248 11.39 40.64 19.69
N ARG A 249 10.60 40.10 18.78
CA ARG A 249 9.39 39.31 19.07
C ARG A 249 9.63 37.83 18.85
N CYS A 250 10.78 37.46 18.33
CA CYS A 250 11.18 36.13 17.91
C CYS A 250 12.60 35.80 18.44
N PRO A 251 12.78 35.69 19.78
CA PRO A 251 14.08 35.62 20.50
C PRO A 251 14.89 34.33 20.32
N ASP A 252 14.57 33.54 19.30
CA ASP A 252 15.22 32.26 18.96
C ASP A 252 15.46 32.18 17.44
N THR A 253 15.50 33.31 16.74
CA THR A 253 15.72 33.37 15.30
C THR A 253 17.17 33.04 14.96
N PRO A 254 17.43 32.04 14.08
CA PRO A 254 18.80 31.67 13.75
C PRO A 254 19.62 32.84 13.18
N THR A 255 20.79 33.09 13.76
CA THR A 255 21.74 34.10 13.26
C THR A 255 22.03 33.93 11.76
N GLY A 256 21.96 35.02 11.00
CA GLY A 256 22.35 35.05 9.58
C GLY A 256 21.24 34.78 8.56
N ILE A 257 19.97 34.65 9.00
CA ILE A 257 18.82 34.63 8.11
C ILE A 257 18.21 36.03 7.97
N GLU A 258 17.46 36.30 6.89
CA GLU A 258 16.74 37.57 6.76
C GLU A 258 15.55 37.62 7.73
N VAL A 259 15.54 38.67 8.56
CA VAL A 259 14.49 38.95 9.55
C VAL A 259 13.77 40.25 9.25
N ASP A 260 12.52 40.36 9.70
CA ASP A 260 11.78 41.61 9.68
C ASP A 260 12.24 42.55 10.81
N ARG A 261 11.59 43.71 10.93
CA ARG A 261 11.95 44.72 11.95
C ARG A 261 11.69 44.28 13.40
N PHE A 262 11.14 43.10 13.61
CA PHE A 262 10.78 42.51 14.89
C PHE A 262 11.55 41.22 15.18
N GLY A 263 12.64 40.94 14.44
CA GLY A 263 13.48 39.77 14.63
C GLY A 263 12.84 38.47 14.13
N CYS A 264 11.73 38.55 13.40
CA CYS A 264 11.05 37.37 12.91
C CYS A 264 11.51 37.05 11.48
N ALA A 265 11.87 35.79 11.25
CA ALA A 265 12.20 35.28 9.91
C ALA A 265 11.12 35.67 8.89
N ARG A 266 11.57 36.17 7.74
CA ARG A 266 10.70 36.69 6.69
C ARG A 266 9.92 35.57 5.99
N ASP A 267 8.67 35.88 5.66
CA ASP A 267 7.76 35.09 4.83
C ASP A 267 7.18 36.07 3.79
N SER A 268 7.79 36.07 2.60
CA SER A 268 7.62 37.10 1.58
C SER A 268 6.34 36.91 0.78
N ASP A 269 5.95 35.67 0.51
CA ASP A 269 4.68 35.38 -0.14
C ASP A 269 3.54 35.18 0.87
N GLY A 270 3.79 34.92 2.14
CA GLY A 270 2.76 34.82 3.17
C GLY A 270 1.95 33.52 3.11
N ASP A 271 2.54 32.44 2.63
CA ASP A 271 1.96 31.09 2.66
C ASP A 271 2.10 30.37 4.02
N GLY A 272 2.85 30.98 4.94
CA GLY A 272 3.10 30.44 6.28
C GLY A 272 4.38 29.63 6.40
N VAL A 273 5.13 29.46 5.32
CA VAL A 273 6.50 28.93 5.28
C VAL A 273 7.46 30.10 5.10
N ARG A 274 8.56 30.08 5.84
CA ARG A 274 9.53 31.19 5.84
C ARG A 274 10.42 31.08 4.60
N ASP A 275 10.87 32.20 4.06
CA ASP A 275 11.67 32.29 2.82
C ASP A 275 12.90 31.36 2.80
N ASN A 276 13.47 31.07 3.98
CA ASN A 276 14.64 30.20 4.11
C ASN A 276 14.32 28.68 4.14
N LEU A 277 13.04 28.32 4.21
CA LEU A 277 12.49 26.96 4.22
C LEU A 277 11.49 26.72 3.09
N ASP A 278 11.21 27.74 2.30
CA ASP A 278 10.22 27.75 1.23
C ASP A 278 10.91 27.46 -0.12
N ASP A 279 10.53 26.33 -0.71
CA ASP A 279 10.99 25.88 -2.03
C ASP A 279 10.19 26.57 -3.17
N CYS A 280 9.06 27.20 -2.84
CA CYS A 280 8.10 27.83 -3.75
C CYS A 280 7.82 29.30 -3.36
N PRO A 281 8.80 30.22 -3.50
CA PRO A 281 8.78 31.58 -2.94
C PRO A 281 7.76 32.56 -3.57
N ASP A 282 6.90 32.09 -4.47
CA ASP A 282 5.91 32.85 -5.22
C ASP A 282 4.53 32.14 -5.20
N THR A 283 4.15 31.56 -4.07
CA THR A 283 2.87 30.87 -3.90
C THR A 283 1.68 31.79 -4.17
N GLU A 284 0.84 31.36 -5.11
CA GLU A 284 -0.38 32.08 -5.48
C GLU A 284 -1.27 32.33 -4.26
N PHE A 285 -1.90 33.51 -4.18
CA PHE A 285 -2.75 33.87 -3.04
C PHE A 285 -3.82 32.83 -2.69
N ARG A 286 -4.35 32.09 -3.68
CA ARG A 286 -5.34 31.03 -3.46
C ARG A 286 -4.72 29.73 -2.92
N ALA A 287 -3.45 29.49 -3.20
CA ALA A 287 -2.71 28.30 -2.81
C ALA A 287 -2.11 28.40 -1.40
N ARG A 288 -1.90 29.61 -0.86
CA ARG A 288 -1.25 29.87 0.45
C ARG A 288 -1.79 29.07 1.65
N SER A 289 -3.05 28.65 1.63
CA SER A 289 -3.63 27.81 2.71
C SER A 289 -3.62 26.31 2.40
N HIS A 290 -2.98 25.92 1.30
CA HIS A 290 -2.98 24.58 0.70
C HIS A 290 -1.56 24.21 0.24
N VAL A 291 -0.54 24.67 0.99
CA VAL A 291 0.86 24.34 0.76
C VAL A 291 1.32 23.22 1.69
N ASP A 292 2.34 22.50 1.27
CA ASP A 292 3.03 21.51 2.09
C ASP A 292 4.01 22.18 3.08
N ILE A 293 4.85 21.38 3.74
CA ILE A 293 5.82 21.88 4.71
C ILE A 293 6.98 22.67 4.07
N HIS A 294 7.07 22.68 2.75
CA HIS A 294 8.09 23.34 1.94
C HIS A 294 7.54 24.55 1.19
N GLY A 295 6.31 24.98 1.48
CA GLY A 295 5.68 26.16 0.85
C GLY A 295 5.14 25.87 -0.55
N CYS A 296 5.21 24.63 -1.03
CA CYS A 296 4.72 24.29 -2.36
C CYS A 296 3.25 23.88 -2.34
N PRO A 297 2.42 24.33 -3.32
CA PRO A 297 1.04 23.88 -3.44
C PRO A 297 0.95 22.36 -3.51
N ILE A 298 0.06 21.78 -2.69
CA ILE A 298 -0.14 20.32 -2.64
C ILE A 298 -0.74 19.83 -3.97
N ASP A 299 -0.15 18.77 -4.50
CA ASP A 299 -0.60 17.98 -5.65
C ASP A 299 -0.64 16.51 -5.19
N SER A 300 -1.84 16.05 -4.83
CA SER A 300 -2.04 14.79 -4.10
C SER A 300 -1.90 13.54 -4.98
N ASP A 301 -2.23 13.64 -6.27
CA ASP A 301 -2.17 12.53 -7.23
C ASP A 301 -1.05 12.67 -8.28
N PHE A 302 -0.26 13.75 -8.20
CA PHE A 302 0.93 14.02 -9.00
C PHE A 302 0.65 14.14 -10.50
N ASP A 303 -0.54 14.64 -10.86
CA ASP A 303 -0.94 14.88 -12.24
C ASP A 303 -0.41 16.21 -12.81
N GLY A 304 0.19 17.05 -11.95
CA GLY A 304 0.74 18.37 -12.28
C GLY A 304 -0.24 19.52 -12.08
N ILE A 305 -1.44 19.27 -11.57
CA ILE A 305 -2.47 20.24 -11.23
C ILE A 305 -2.65 20.21 -9.71
N ALA A 306 -2.18 21.25 -9.05
CA ALA A 306 -2.33 21.35 -7.60
C ALA A 306 -3.80 21.27 -7.14
N ASP A 307 -4.06 20.61 -6.00
CA ASP A 307 -5.37 20.25 -5.47
C ASP A 307 -6.38 21.40 -5.44
N TYR A 308 -5.91 22.63 -5.17
CA TYR A 308 -6.77 23.81 -5.10
C TYR A 308 -7.31 24.28 -6.47
N ARG A 309 -6.80 23.70 -7.56
CA ARG A 309 -7.20 23.91 -8.96
C ARG A 309 -7.66 22.63 -9.65
N ASP A 310 -7.67 21.53 -8.93
CA ASP A 310 -8.04 20.22 -9.44
C ASP A 310 -9.47 19.87 -9.01
N ASP A 311 -10.32 19.57 -9.99
CA ASP A 311 -11.69 19.09 -9.76
C ASP A 311 -11.72 17.61 -9.32
N CYS A 312 -10.62 16.88 -9.53
CA CYS A 312 -10.42 15.46 -9.31
C CYS A 312 -9.07 15.12 -8.58
N PRO A 313 -8.78 15.67 -7.39
CA PRO A 313 -7.46 15.64 -6.72
C PRO A 313 -6.97 14.28 -6.16
N ASN A 314 -7.58 13.17 -6.57
CA ASN A 314 -7.26 11.83 -6.06
C ASN A 314 -7.33 10.77 -7.16
N ASN A 315 -6.85 11.11 -8.35
CA ASN A 315 -6.81 10.19 -9.46
C ASN A 315 -5.80 9.05 -9.23
N PRO A 316 -5.97 7.94 -9.96
CA PRO A 316 -4.90 6.97 -10.10
C PRO A 316 -3.62 7.64 -10.64
N VAL A 317 -2.53 7.53 -9.90
CA VAL A 317 -1.22 8.08 -10.30
C VAL A 317 -0.83 7.56 -11.69
N GLY A 318 -0.52 8.47 -12.60
CA GLY A 318 -0.17 8.15 -13.99
C GLY A 318 -1.34 8.21 -14.98
N ALA A 319 -2.56 8.48 -14.52
CA ALA A 319 -3.68 8.80 -15.41
C ALA A 319 -3.37 10.06 -16.23
N ALA A 320 -3.75 10.05 -17.50
CA ALA A 320 -3.76 11.27 -18.30
C ALA A 320 -4.99 12.08 -17.93
N VAL A 321 -4.80 13.36 -17.62
CA VAL A 321 -5.85 14.26 -17.13
C VAL A 321 -6.14 15.39 -18.12
N ASP A 322 -7.34 15.96 -18.01
CA ASP A 322 -7.72 17.16 -18.74
C ASP A 322 -7.21 18.45 -18.06
N ALA A 323 -7.68 19.61 -18.53
CA ALA A 323 -7.22 20.90 -18.01
C ALA A 323 -7.72 21.23 -16.59
N VAL A 324 -8.67 20.45 -16.05
CA VAL A 324 -9.20 20.59 -14.69
C VAL A 324 -8.76 19.44 -13.78
N GLY A 325 -7.84 18.58 -14.23
CA GLY A 325 -7.29 17.47 -13.45
C GLY A 325 -8.18 16.23 -13.44
N CYS A 326 -9.21 16.14 -14.28
CA CYS A 326 -10.02 14.93 -14.33
C CYS A 326 -9.50 13.93 -15.37
N PRO A 327 -9.52 12.61 -15.05
CA PRO A 327 -8.91 11.59 -15.88
C PRO A 327 -9.68 11.43 -17.18
N LEU A 328 -8.93 11.29 -18.26
CA LEU A 328 -9.43 11.00 -19.60
C LEU A 328 -9.59 9.49 -19.76
N ASP A 329 -10.71 9.08 -20.35
CA ASP A 329 -11.02 7.69 -20.72
C ASP A 329 -11.63 7.75 -22.14
N SER A 330 -10.77 7.58 -23.14
CA SER A 330 -11.08 7.86 -24.55
C SER A 330 -11.99 6.80 -25.18
N ASP A 331 -11.97 5.55 -24.70
CA ASP A 331 -12.80 4.46 -25.22
C ASP A 331 -13.92 4.02 -24.26
N GLY A 332 -13.95 4.57 -23.05
CA GLY A 332 -15.03 4.42 -22.09
C GLY A 332 -15.08 3.03 -21.47
N ASP A 333 -13.97 2.30 -21.44
CA ASP A 333 -13.90 0.96 -20.85
C ASP A 333 -13.74 0.98 -19.31
N GLY A 334 -13.49 2.17 -18.73
CA GLY A 334 -13.34 2.39 -17.31
C GLY A 334 -11.88 2.47 -16.83
N VAL A 335 -10.89 2.34 -17.72
CA VAL A 335 -9.47 2.52 -17.44
C VAL A 335 -8.99 3.85 -18.03
N PRO A 336 -8.37 4.75 -17.23
CA PRO A 336 -7.90 6.03 -17.75
C PRO A 336 -6.80 5.89 -18.81
N ASP A 337 -6.79 6.77 -19.83
CA ASP A 337 -5.88 6.76 -20.99
C ASP A 337 -4.38 6.64 -20.63
N GLY A 338 -3.97 7.18 -19.47
CA GLY A 338 -2.58 7.11 -19.02
C GLY A 338 -2.16 5.75 -18.43
N LEU A 339 -3.15 4.92 -18.11
CA LEU A 339 -3.02 3.58 -17.53
C LEU A 339 -3.55 2.47 -18.44
N ASP A 340 -4.12 2.83 -19.59
CA ASP A 340 -4.68 1.90 -20.57
C ASP A 340 -3.60 1.45 -21.58
N ASP A 341 -3.26 0.16 -21.53
CA ASP A 341 -2.34 -0.51 -22.45
C ASP A 341 -3.01 -0.88 -23.79
N CYS A 342 -4.35 -0.91 -23.82
CA CYS A 342 -5.19 -1.38 -24.91
C CYS A 342 -6.14 -0.28 -25.42
N PRO A 343 -5.61 0.83 -25.97
CA PRO A 343 -6.45 1.93 -26.43
C PRO A 343 -7.38 1.44 -27.54
N HIS A 344 -8.67 1.78 -27.40
CA HIS A 344 -9.80 1.40 -28.26
C HIS A 344 -10.50 0.09 -27.89
N THR A 345 -10.49 -0.31 -26.63
CA THR A 345 -11.32 -1.43 -26.18
C THR A 345 -12.83 -1.12 -26.32
N LEU A 346 -13.62 -2.17 -26.52
CA LEU A 346 -15.06 -2.04 -26.70
C LEU A 346 -15.74 -1.59 -25.41
N THR A 347 -16.35 -0.41 -25.43
CA THR A 347 -17.18 0.11 -24.34
C THR A 347 -18.22 -0.93 -23.87
N GLY A 348 -18.25 -1.20 -22.57
CA GLY A 348 -19.20 -2.13 -21.93
C GLY A 348 -18.83 -3.62 -22.02
N VAL A 349 -17.60 -3.93 -22.41
CA VAL A 349 -16.98 -5.26 -22.21
C VAL A 349 -16.14 -5.22 -20.94
N ASP A 350 -16.12 -6.31 -20.18
CA ASP A 350 -15.29 -6.40 -18.98
C ASP A 350 -13.80 -6.42 -19.40
N VAL A 351 -13.03 -5.48 -18.85
CA VAL A 351 -11.59 -5.32 -19.06
C VAL A 351 -10.82 -5.64 -17.79
N ASP A 352 -9.55 -6.00 -17.96
CA ASP A 352 -8.60 -6.11 -16.87
C ASP A 352 -8.11 -4.72 -16.41
N PRO A 353 -7.31 -4.63 -15.32
CA PRO A 353 -6.81 -3.34 -14.83
C PRO A 353 -5.92 -2.54 -15.79
N ASN A 354 -5.51 -3.13 -16.92
CA ASN A 354 -4.69 -2.46 -17.95
C ASN A 354 -5.53 -2.05 -19.17
N GLY A 355 -6.88 -2.10 -19.08
CA GLY A 355 -7.79 -1.74 -20.19
C GLY A 355 -7.90 -2.82 -21.27
N CYS A 356 -7.34 -4.01 -21.05
CA CYS A 356 -7.38 -5.08 -22.03
C CYS A 356 -8.55 -6.03 -21.78
N ILE A 357 -9.20 -6.51 -22.86
CA ILE A 357 -10.32 -7.45 -22.77
C ILE A 357 -9.92 -8.69 -21.95
N ASP A 358 -10.68 -8.99 -20.89
CA ASP A 358 -10.45 -10.20 -20.10
C ASP A 358 -10.87 -11.46 -20.89
N LEU A 359 -9.89 -12.18 -21.43
CA LEU A 359 -10.14 -13.39 -22.20
C LEU A 359 -10.48 -14.62 -21.33
N SER A 360 -10.59 -14.47 -20.01
CA SER A 360 -11.06 -15.54 -19.12
C SER A 360 -12.43 -16.08 -19.56
N MET A 361 -13.29 -15.23 -20.12
CA MET A 361 -14.59 -15.62 -20.68
C MET A 361 -14.50 -16.55 -21.90
N LEU A 362 -13.34 -16.63 -22.56
CA LEU A 362 -13.08 -17.53 -23.68
C LEU A 362 -12.53 -18.89 -23.25
N SER A 363 -12.31 -19.10 -21.94
CA SER A 363 -11.83 -20.38 -21.41
C SER A 363 -12.89 -21.50 -21.49
N GLU A 364 -14.17 -21.14 -21.53
CA GLU A 364 -15.28 -22.08 -21.69
C GLU A 364 -15.91 -22.03 -23.09
N PRO A 365 -16.45 -23.15 -23.61
CA PRO A 365 -17.16 -23.15 -24.89
C PRO A 365 -18.43 -22.30 -24.81
N MET A 366 -18.58 -21.34 -25.72
CA MET A 366 -19.84 -20.61 -25.85
C MET A 366 -20.91 -21.51 -26.46
N VAL A 367 -22.01 -21.72 -25.74
CA VAL A 367 -23.13 -22.56 -26.19
C VAL A 367 -24.29 -21.70 -26.72
N LEU A 368 -24.73 -22.02 -27.94
CA LEU A 368 -25.86 -21.39 -28.62
C LEU A 368 -26.94 -22.44 -28.90
N ASN A 369 -28.09 -22.34 -28.24
CA ASN A 369 -29.24 -23.22 -28.49
C ASN A 369 -30.00 -22.81 -29.76
N ILE A 370 -30.42 -23.78 -30.56
CA ILE A 370 -31.20 -23.56 -31.80
C ILE A 370 -32.65 -23.99 -31.58
N ASP A 371 -33.56 -23.04 -31.51
CA ASP A 371 -34.91 -23.29 -31.01
C ASP A 371 -36.04 -22.93 -31.97
N TYR A 372 -35.76 -22.36 -33.14
CA TYR A 372 -36.83 -21.69 -33.86
C TYR A 372 -37.69 -22.62 -34.74
N VAL A 373 -37.12 -23.68 -35.34
CA VAL A 373 -37.85 -24.67 -36.17
C VAL A 373 -37.05 -25.98 -36.34
N PRO A 374 -37.66 -27.18 -36.21
CA PRO A 374 -37.01 -28.46 -36.54
C PRO A 374 -36.46 -28.46 -37.98
N GLY A 375 -35.20 -28.86 -38.15
CA GLY A 375 -34.54 -28.91 -39.46
C GLY A 375 -34.06 -27.56 -40.02
N SER A 376 -34.34 -26.43 -39.36
CA SER A 376 -33.76 -25.14 -39.75
C SER A 376 -32.26 -25.09 -39.44
N PHE A 377 -31.53 -24.34 -40.27
CA PHE A 377 -30.11 -24.01 -40.09
C PHE A 377 -29.86 -22.51 -39.92
N GLU A 378 -30.91 -21.68 -39.83
CA GLU A 378 -30.77 -20.26 -39.57
C GLU A 378 -30.45 -19.97 -38.10
N ILE A 379 -29.74 -18.86 -37.86
CA ILE A 379 -29.38 -18.38 -36.52
C ILE A 379 -30.64 -17.86 -35.81
N ASP A 380 -30.88 -18.33 -34.59
CA ASP A 380 -31.98 -17.87 -33.74
C ASP A 380 -31.85 -16.34 -33.52
N PRO A 381 -32.90 -15.54 -33.73
CA PRO A 381 -32.88 -14.10 -33.47
C PRO A 381 -32.36 -13.73 -32.08
N ARG A 382 -32.61 -14.56 -31.05
CA ARG A 382 -32.13 -14.35 -29.67
C ARG A 382 -30.61 -14.53 -29.53
N ASN A 383 -30.00 -15.31 -30.42
CA ASN A 383 -28.55 -15.50 -30.44
C ASN A 383 -27.84 -14.50 -31.35
N ARG A 384 -28.56 -13.79 -32.23
CA ARG A 384 -27.95 -12.88 -33.20
C ARG A 384 -27.12 -11.80 -32.52
N GLU A 385 -27.70 -11.10 -31.54
CA GLU A 385 -26.99 -10.06 -30.78
C GLU A 385 -25.75 -10.61 -30.07
N ARG A 386 -25.84 -11.82 -29.50
CA ARG A 386 -24.70 -12.48 -28.83
C ARG A 386 -23.56 -12.77 -29.80
N ILE A 387 -23.86 -13.23 -31.01
CA ILE A 387 -22.86 -13.53 -32.04
C ILE A 387 -22.29 -12.24 -32.66
N GLU A 388 -23.09 -11.18 -32.79
CA GLU A 388 -22.61 -9.85 -33.22
C GLU A 388 -21.60 -9.27 -32.23
N LYS A 389 -21.91 -9.31 -30.93
CA LYS A 389 -20.97 -8.91 -29.87
C LYS A 389 -19.69 -9.74 -29.91
N LEU A 390 -19.80 -11.05 -30.07
CA LEU A 390 -18.64 -11.93 -30.21
C LEU A 390 -17.77 -11.54 -31.42
N ALA A 391 -18.38 -11.24 -32.57
CA ALA A 391 -17.63 -10.81 -33.75
C ALA A 391 -16.88 -9.49 -33.51
N GLY A 392 -17.52 -8.53 -32.83
CA GLY A 392 -16.90 -7.28 -32.41
C GLY A 392 -15.66 -7.53 -31.54
N MET A 393 -15.79 -8.33 -30.48
CA MET A 393 -14.67 -8.67 -29.61
C MET A 393 -13.52 -9.35 -30.37
N LEU A 394 -13.82 -10.30 -31.25
CA LEU A 394 -12.81 -11.03 -32.02
C LEU A 394 -12.03 -10.16 -33.00
N SER A 395 -12.51 -8.96 -33.32
CA SER A 395 -11.77 -7.99 -34.13
C SER A 395 -10.59 -7.38 -33.38
N PHE A 396 -10.70 -7.25 -32.04
CA PHE A 396 -9.64 -6.72 -31.17
C PHE A 396 -8.64 -7.78 -30.74
N VAL A 397 -9.01 -9.06 -30.80
CA VAL A 397 -8.12 -10.19 -30.44
C VAL A 397 -7.80 -11.09 -31.64
N PRO A 398 -7.01 -10.63 -32.63
CA PRO A 398 -6.73 -11.38 -33.85
C PRO A 398 -6.01 -12.73 -33.61
N ALA A 399 -5.35 -12.89 -32.47
CA ALA A 399 -4.66 -14.13 -32.10
C ALA A 399 -5.62 -15.30 -31.81
N VAL A 400 -6.87 -15.03 -31.39
CA VAL A 400 -7.82 -16.07 -31.00
C VAL A 400 -8.39 -16.78 -32.24
N LYS A 401 -8.34 -18.10 -32.26
CA LYS A 401 -8.95 -18.98 -33.27
C LYS A 401 -10.20 -19.66 -32.71
N LEU A 402 -11.08 -20.08 -33.61
CA LEU A 402 -12.39 -20.62 -33.29
C LEU A 402 -12.55 -22.04 -33.86
N GLU A 403 -13.19 -22.90 -33.09
CA GLU A 403 -13.78 -24.16 -33.56
C GLU A 403 -15.28 -24.16 -33.30
N ILE A 404 -16.08 -24.23 -34.36
CA ILE A 404 -17.54 -24.25 -34.31
C ILE A 404 -18.03 -25.68 -34.50
N ASN A 405 -18.65 -26.23 -33.46
CA ASN A 405 -19.16 -27.59 -33.42
C ASN A 405 -20.69 -27.59 -33.41
N GLY A 406 -21.32 -28.20 -34.43
CA GLY A 406 -22.77 -28.33 -34.49
C GLY A 406 -23.27 -29.67 -34.01
N PHE A 407 -24.31 -29.68 -33.18
CA PHE A 407 -24.93 -30.89 -32.64
C PHE A 407 -26.43 -30.95 -32.98
N THR A 408 -26.98 -32.15 -33.00
CA THR A 408 -28.41 -32.41 -33.19
C THR A 408 -28.96 -33.28 -32.06
N ASP A 409 -30.28 -33.37 -31.98
CA ASP A 409 -30.94 -34.45 -31.25
C ASP A 409 -30.83 -35.78 -32.04
N ASN A 410 -31.45 -36.83 -31.51
CA ASN A 410 -31.46 -38.17 -32.11
C ASN A 410 -32.63 -38.43 -33.07
N ILE A 411 -33.31 -37.37 -33.55
CA ILE A 411 -34.45 -37.53 -34.45
C ILE A 411 -33.95 -37.50 -35.90
N GLY A 412 -34.27 -38.56 -36.66
CA GLY A 412 -33.85 -38.71 -38.05
C GLY A 412 -32.72 -39.72 -38.21
N THR A 413 -32.04 -39.68 -39.36
CA THR A 413 -30.90 -40.56 -39.64
C THR A 413 -29.58 -39.89 -39.25
N ALA A 414 -28.60 -40.65 -38.78
CA ALA A 414 -27.24 -40.18 -38.50
C ALA A 414 -26.62 -39.31 -39.62
N LEU A 415 -26.79 -39.71 -40.89
CA LEU A 415 -26.26 -38.96 -42.03
C LEU A 415 -26.94 -37.59 -42.18
N ALA A 416 -28.27 -37.54 -42.14
CA ALA A 416 -29.02 -36.29 -42.18
C ALA A 416 -28.66 -35.36 -41.00
N ASN A 417 -28.48 -35.93 -39.80
CA ASN A 417 -28.08 -35.18 -38.61
C ASN A 417 -26.65 -34.62 -38.73
N ARG A 418 -25.73 -35.38 -39.35
CA ARG A 418 -24.37 -34.92 -39.66
C ARG A 418 -24.37 -33.76 -40.66
N GLU A 419 -25.16 -33.86 -41.73
CA GLU A 419 -25.27 -32.79 -42.73
C GLU A 419 -25.95 -31.53 -42.15
N LEU A 420 -27.01 -31.69 -41.36
CA LEU A 420 -27.74 -30.59 -40.75
C LEU A 420 -26.87 -29.81 -39.76
N SER A 421 -26.16 -30.52 -38.89
CA SER A 421 -25.22 -29.89 -37.95
C SER A 421 -24.10 -29.14 -38.68
N GLN A 422 -23.58 -29.69 -39.78
CA GLN A 422 -22.57 -29.00 -40.59
C GLN A 422 -23.12 -27.71 -41.21
N LYS A 423 -24.35 -27.73 -41.74
CA LYS A 423 -24.99 -26.53 -42.30
C LYS A 423 -25.19 -25.44 -41.24
N ARG A 424 -25.61 -25.81 -40.03
CA ARG A 424 -25.75 -24.90 -38.89
C ARG A 424 -24.43 -24.26 -38.48
N ALA A 425 -23.39 -25.08 -38.34
CA ALA A 425 -22.07 -24.62 -37.96
C ALA A 425 -21.46 -23.70 -39.05
N ASN A 426 -21.68 -24.01 -40.34
CA ASN A 426 -21.31 -23.13 -41.44
C ASN A 426 -22.08 -21.80 -41.40
N ARG A 427 -23.37 -21.81 -41.05
CA ARG A 427 -24.16 -20.58 -40.96
C ARG A 427 -23.62 -19.61 -39.91
N VAL A 428 -23.20 -20.12 -38.74
CA VAL A 428 -22.56 -19.32 -37.69
C VAL A 428 -21.21 -18.77 -38.17
N ARG A 429 -20.37 -19.59 -38.82
CA ARG A 429 -19.13 -19.12 -39.46
C ARG A 429 -19.42 -17.98 -40.44
N ASP A 430 -20.34 -18.18 -41.37
CA ASP A 430 -20.63 -17.20 -42.41
C ASP A 430 -21.13 -15.87 -41.82
N PHE A 431 -21.87 -15.95 -40.72
CA PHE A 431 -22.30 -14.77 -39.98
C PHE A 431 -21.14 -14.04 -39.28
N LEU A 432 -20.22 -14.77 -38.63
CA LEU A 432 -19.02 -14.17 -38.03
C LEU A 432 -18.11 -13.53 -39.08
N VAL A 433 -17.92 -14.21 -40.23
CA VAL A 433 -17.12 -13.68 -41.35
C VAL A 433 -17.75 -12.43 -41.95
N ALA A 434 -19.07 -12.40 -42.11
CA ALA A 434 -19.79 -11.22 -42.57
C ALA A 434 -19.65 -10.02 -41.60
N ASN A 435 -19.35 -10.27 -40.33
CA ASN A 435 -19.11 -9.25 -39.29
C ASN A 435 -17.61 -9.01 -39.02
N GLY A 436 -16.72 -9.41 -39.93
CA GLY A 436 -15.31 -9.00 -39.91
C GLY A 436 -14.32 -10.00 -39.30
N VAL A 437 -14.77 -11.19 -38.87
CA VAL A 437 -13.85 -12.24 -38.39
C VAL A 437 -13.19 -12.93 -39.59
N ASP A 438 -11.86 -13.02 -39.60
CA ASP A 438 -11.14 -13.72 -40.67
C ASP A 438 -11.57 -15.20 -40.74
N SER A 439 -11.97 -15.64 -41.94
CA SER A 439 -12.38 -17.01 -42.21
C SER A 439 -11.29 -18.04 -41.89
N GLU A 440 -10.00 -17.68 -41.99
CA GLU A 440 -8.88 -18.58 -41.70
C GLU A 440 -8.78 -18.91 -40.20
N ARG A 441 -9.35 -18.07 -39.34
CA ARG A 441 -9.39 -18.28 -37.89
C ARG A 441 -10.45 -19.29 -37.47
N ILE A 442 -11.35 -19.70 -38.37
CA ILE A 442 -12.55 -20.47 -38.01
C ILE A 442 -12.52 -21.88 -38.63
N LYS A 443 -12.54 -22.90 -37.77
CA LYS A 443 -12.79 -24.29 -38.17
C LYS A 443 -14.23 -24.67 -37.85
N VAL A 444 -14.82 -25.52 -38.69
CA VAL A 444 -16.24 -25.89 -38.58
C VAL A 444 -16.41 -27.39 -38.70
N PHE A 445 -17.10 -28.00 -37.73
CA PHE A 445 -17.41 -29.42 -37.70
C PHE A 445 -18.89 -29.65 -37.38
N GLY A 446 -19.63 -30.27 -38.30
CA GLY A 446 -20.92 -30.87 -37.98
C GLY A 446 -20.68 -32.16 -37.21
N ARG A 447 -21.09 -32.25 -35.95
CA ARG A 447 -20.90 -33.43 -35.10
C ARG A 447 -22.08 -34.40 -35.19
N GLY A 448 -23.27 -33.90 -35.51
CA GLY A 448 -24.49 -34.70 -35.65
C GLY A 448 -25.04 -35.12 -34.29
N GLU A 449 -25.61 -36.32 -34.22
CA GLU A 449 -26.25 -36.89 -33.03
C GLU A 449 -25.26 -37.55 -32.06
N THR A 450 -24.17 -36.85 -31.75
CA THR A 450 -23.11 -37.29 -30.83
C THR A 450 -23.02 -36.37 -29.61
N ASN A 451 -22.42 -36.82 -28.51
CA ASN A 451 -22.15 -35.99 -27.31
C ASN A 451 -23.38 -35.23 -26.80
N PHE A 452 -24.45 -35.97 -26.49
CA PHE A 452 -25.65 -35.41 -25.89
C PHE A 452 -25.36 -34.85 -24.50
N VAL A 453 -25.87 -33.65 -24.22
CA VAL A 453 -25.77 -32.98 -22.91
C VAL A 453 -27.02 -33.22 -22.06
N ALA A 454 -28.11 -33.66 -22.69
CA ALA A 454 -29.38 -33.94 -22.03
C ALA A 454 -30.09 -35.17 -22.62
N SER A 455 -31.15 -35.60 -21.93
CA SER A 455 -31.95 -36.74 -22.35
C SER A 455 -32.71 -36.47 -23.65
N ASN A 456 -32.54 -37.34 -24.66
CA ASN A 456 -33.33 -37.27 -25.90
C ASN A 456 -34.78 -37.78 -25.75
N GLN A 457 -35.15 -38.30 -24.57
CA GLN A 457 -36.48 -38.87 -24.34
C GLN A 457 -37.58 -37.79 -24.29
N ASN A 458 -37.25 -36.58 -23.82
CA ASN A 458 -38.20 -35.49 -23.68
C ASN A 458 -37.86 -34.31 -24.62
N ALA A 459 -38.85 -33.46 -24.89
CA ALA A 459 -38.70 -32.36 -25.83
C ALA A 459 -37.67 -31.30 -25.37
N ALA A 460 -37.59 -31.06 -24.06
CA ALA A 460 -36.66 -30.11 -23.46
C ALA A 460 -35.21 -30.55 -23.65
N GLY A 461 -34.85 -31.79 -23.31
CA GLY A 461 -33.51 -32.30 -23.48
C GLY A 461 -33.11 -32.45 -24.95
N ARG A 462 -34.06 -32.73 -25.86
CA ARG A 462 -33.79 -32.60 -27.30
C ARG A 462 -33.45 -31.17 -27.71
N ALA A 463 -34.11 -30.16 -27.13
CA ALA A 463 -33.78 -28.75 -27.38
C ALA A 463 -32.38 -28.38 -26.89
N GLU A 464 -31.98 -28.87 -25.72
CA GLU A 464 -30.62 -28.70 -25.19
C GLU A 464 -29.55 -29.38 -26.08
N ASN A 465 -29.86 -30.56 -26.63
CA ASN A 465 -28.96 -31.26 -27.55
C ASN A 465 -28.79 -30.54 -28.91
N ARG A 466 -29.81 -29.78 -29.37
CA ARG A 466 -29.74 -28.94 -30.57
C ARG A 466 -28.99 -27.65 -30.29
N ARG A 467 -27.66 -27.74 -30.30
CA ARG A 467 -26.78 -26.62 -29.96
C ARG A 467 -25.61 -26.47 -30.92
N ILE A 468 -25.02 -25.29 -30.88
CA ILE A 468 -23.70 -24.98 -31.43
C ILE A 468 -22.79 -24.68 -30.25
N GLU A 469 -21.62 -25.29 -30.24
CA GLU A 469 -20.54 -24.96 -29.30
C GLU A 469 -19.45 -24.23 -30.09
N ILE A 470 -19.02 -23.07 -29.58
CA ILE A 470 -17.87 -22.33 -30.10
C ILE A 470 -16.75 -22.45 -29.08
N ILE A 471 -15.65 -23.07 -29.49
CA ILE A 471 -14.47 -23.28 -28.67
C ILE A 471 -13.39 -22.29 -29.12
N PHE A 472 -12.76 -21.63 -28.17
CA PHE A 472 -11.68 -20.67 -28.42
C PHE A 472 -10.32 -21.31 -28.10
N TYR A 473 -9.30 -21.02 -28.91
CA TYR A 473 -7.93 -21.45 -28.69
C TYR A 473 -6.94 -20.47 -29.33
N GLN A 474 -5.70 -20.45 -28.86
CA GLN A 474 -4.62 -19.60 -29.39
C GLN A 474 -3.77 -20.35 -30.43
#